data_AF-A0A124FF98-F1
#
_entry.id   AF-A0A124FF98-F1
#
_cell.length_a   1.000
_cell.length_b   1.000
_cell.length_c   1.000
_cell.angle_alpha   90.00
_cell.angle_beta   90.00
_cell.angle_gamma   90.00
#
_symmetry.space_group_name_H-M   'P 1'
#
loop_
_entity.id
_entity.type
_entity.pdbx_description
1 polymer ?
#
loop_
_entity_poly.entity_id
_entity_poly.type
_entity_poly.pdbx_seq_one_letter_code
_entity_poly.pdbx_strand_id
1 'polypeptide(L)'
;MNKNRILLNYYLFTIPQVTVFAGAVLGIMLILDIKTQTALGIFASFYGLLLTIIALLVKRQFSNLLLYKISLLFFVGFMMLGIFLLLM
;
A
#
# COMPACT_ATOMS: atom_id res chain seq x y z
N MET A 1 -8.48 -3.18 -26.10
CA MET A 1 -8.50 -3.71 -24.70
C MET A 1 -8.63 -2.53 -23.73
N ASN A 2 -9.59 -2.56 -22.80
CA ASN A 2 -9.83 -1.42 -21.89
C ASN A 2 -8.70 -1.32 -20.86
N LYS A 3 -7.83 -0.30 -20.97
CA LYS A 3 -6.65 -0.11 -20.11
C LYS A 3 -7.02 -0.04 -18.62
N ASN A 4 -8.18 0.51 -18.26
CA ASN A 4 -8.66 0.53 -16.87
C ASN A 4 -8.88 -0.88 -16.33
N ARG A 5 -9.44 -1.78 -17.14
CA ARG A 5 -9.69 -3.18 -16.74
C ARG A 5 -8.38 -3.94 -16.56
N ILE A 6 -7.37 -3.67 -17.38
CA ILE A 6 -6.03 -4.26 -17.23
C ILE A 6 -5.40 -3.83 -15.91
N LEU A 7 -5.39 -2.51 -15.63
CA LEU A 7 -4.85 -1.98 -14.39
C LEU A 7 -5.60 -2.52 -13.16
N LEU A 8 -6.93 -2.58 -13.23
CA LEU A 8 -7.75 -3.14 -12.17
C LEU A 8 -7.41 -4.61 -11.91
N ASN A 9 -7.33 -5.44 -12.96
CA ASN A 9 -6.98 -6.85 -12.82
C ASN A 9 -5.57 -7.03 -12.23
N TYR A 10 -4.62 -6.19 -12.65
CA TYR A 10 -3.27 -6.20 -12.08
C TYR A 10 -3.27 -5.87 -10.59
N TYR A 11 -4.02 -4.84 -10.18
CA TYR A 11 -4.19 -4.49 -8.77
C TYR A 11 -4.93 -5.59 -7.99
N LEU A 12 -6.00 -6.17 -8.53
CA LEU A 12 -6.72 -7.27 -7.89
C LEU A 12 -5.85 -8.50 -7.65
N PHE A 13 -4.88 -8.76 -8.53
CA PHE A 13 -3.95 -9.86 -8.35
C PHE A 13 -2.84 -9.54 -7.33
N THR A 14 -2.29 -8.32 -7.41
CA THR A 14 -1.04 -7.97 -6.68
C THR A 14 -1.30 -7.43 -5.28
N ILE A 15 -2.34 -6.61 -5.09
CA ILE A 15 -2.62 -5.97 -3.80
C ILE A 15 -2.85 -7.00 -2.69
N PRO A 16 -3.67 -8.06 -2.86
CA PRO A 16 -3.91 -9.03 -1.79
C PRO A 16 -2.63 -9.71 -1.29
N GLN A 17 -1.67 -9.99 -2.18
CA GLN A 17 -0.39 -10.61 -1.82
C GLN A 17 0.42 -9.69 -0.91
N VAL A 18 0.47 -8.40 -1.24
CA VAL A 18 1.12 -7.38 -0.41
C VAL A 18 0.37 -7.15 0.90
N THR A 19 -0.98 -7.19 0.89
CA THR A 19 -1.80 -7.07 2.10
C THR A 19 -1.53 -8.21 3.07
N VAL A 20 -1.49 -9.46 2.58
CA VAL A 20 -1.19 -10.64 3.42
C VAL A 20 0.21 -10.52 4.02
N PHE A 21 1.20 -10.12 3.22
CA PHE A 21 2.56 -9.95 3.71
C PHE A 21 2.67 -8.85 4.78
N ALA A 22 2.14 -7.65 4.53
CA ALA A 22 2.15 -6.58 5.52
C ALA A 22 1.35 -6.95 6.78
N GLY A 23 0.23 -7.65 6.62
CA GLY A 23 -0.56 -8.17 7.72
C GLY A 23 0.18 -9.20 8.57
N ALA A 24 0.98 -10.06 7.95
CA ALA A 24 1.85 -10.99 8.67
C ALA A 24 2.90 -10.25 9.52
N VAL A 25 3.52 -9.20 8.95
CA VAL A 25 4.47 -8.36 9.69
C VAL A 25 3.77 -7.68 10.88
N LEU A 26 2.57 -7.13 10.69
CA LEU A 26 1.76 -6.56 11.79
C LEU A 26 1.46 -7.60 12.87
N GLY A 27 1.01 -8.80 12.48
CA GLY A 27 0.72 -9.89 13.41
C GLY A 27 1.93 -10.27 14.26
N ILE A 28 3.11 -10.38 13.65
CA ILE A 28 4.37 -10.63 14.36
C ILE A 28 4.67 -9.50 15.35
N MET A 29 4.54 -8.24 14.93
CA MET A 29 4.76 -7.10 15.83
C MET A 29 3.84 -7.12 17.05
N LEU A 30 2.57 -7.48 16.88
CA LEU A 30 1.61 -7.60 17.99
C LEU A 30 1.93 -8.78 18.91
N ILE A 31 2.41 -9.91 18.38
CA ILE A 31 2.87 -11.06 19.19
C ILE A 31 4.08 -10.69 20.06
N LEU A 32 4.94 -9.81 19.55
CA LEU A 32 6.12 -9.28 20.25
C LEU A 32 5.79 -8.15 21.25
N ASP A 33 4.51 -7.90 21.51
CA ASP A 33 4.02 -6.86 22.44
C ASP A 33 4.52 -5.44 22.11
N ILE A 34 4.76 -5.17 20.81
CA ILE A 34 5.07 -3.82 20.34
C ILE A 34 3.84 -2.95 20.54
N LYS A 35 4.02 -1.75 21.10
CA LYS A 35 2.95 -0.75 21.31
C LYS A 35 2.09 -0.64 20.05
N THR A 36 0.78 -0.85 20.20
CA THR A 36 -0.18 -0.93 19.08
C THR A 36 -0.05 0.24 18.11
N GLN A 37 0.15 1.45 18.65
CA GLN A 37 0.36 2.67 17.84
C GLN A 37 1.58 2.55 16.92
N THR A 38 2.72 2.10 17.45
CA THR A 38 3.96 1.91 16.69
C THR A 38 3.79 0.79 15.66
N ALA A 39 3.16 -0.33 16.04
CA ALA A 39 2.90 -1.44 15.13
C ALA A 39 2.00 -1.03 13.96
N LEU A 40 0.93 -0.27 14.23
CA LEU A 40 0.03 0.28 13.20
C LEU A 40 0.73 1.32 12.31
N GLY A 41 1.59 2.17 12.89
CA GLY A 41 2.40 3.12 12.13
C GLY A 41 3.36 2.41 11.17
N ILE A 42 4.13 1.43 11.66
CA ILE A 42 5.03 0.61 10.82
C ILE A 42 4.23 -0.10 9.74
N PHE A 43 3.12 -0.74 10.10
CA PHE A 43 2.25 -1.42 9.14
C PHE A 43 1.76 -0.48 8.05
N ALA A 44 1.21 0.68 8.40
CA ALA A 44 0.65 1.62 7.43
C ALA A 44 1.72 2.22 6.51
N SER A 45 2.88 2.60 7.06
CA SER A 45 4.02 3.07 6.27
C SER A 45 4.54 2.00 5.33
N PHE A 46 4.76 0.79 5.84
CA PHE A 46 5.30 -0.32 5.07
C PHE A 46 4.34 -0.77 3.97
N TYR A 47 3.07 -0.97 4.29
CA TYR A 47 2.04 -1.35 3.33
C TYR A 47 1.85 -0.25 2.26
N GLY A 48 1.73 1.01 2.66
CA GLY A 48 1.62 2.14 1.74
C GLY A 48 2.83 2.27 0.82
N LEU A 49 4.05 2.04 1.33
CA LEU A 49 5.27 2.01 0.52
C LEU A 49 5.20 0.90 -0.55
N LEU A 50 4.84 -0.32 -0.17
CA LEU A 50 4.72 -1.44 -1.10
C LEU A 50 3.66 -1.18 -2.19
N LEU A 51 2.51 -0.63 -1.82
CA LEU A 51 1.48 -0.23 -2.79
C LEU A 51 1.98 0.87 -3.74
N THR A 52 2.75 1.82 -3.22
CA THR A 52 3.36 2.89 -4.02
C THR A 52 4.37 2.32 -5.02
N ILE A 53 5.19 1.34 -4.60
CA ILE A 53 6.11 0.62 -5.49
C ILE A 53 5.34 -0.07 -6.62
N ILE A 54 4.24 -0.77 -6.31
CA ILE A 54 3.37 -1.40 -7.32
C ILE A 54 2.86 -0.35 -8.33
N ALA A 55 2.37 0.80 -7.86
CA ALA A 55 1.92 1.86 -8.75
C ALA A 55 3.08 2.41 -9.61
N LEU A 56 4.26 2.60 -9.04
CA LEU A 56 5.44 3.08 -9.77
C LEU A 56 5.88 2.11 -10.88
N LEU A 57 5.78 0.79 -10.66
CA LEU A 57 6.09 -0.22 -11.69
C LEU A 57 5.20 -0.08 -12.94
N VAL A 58 3.92 0.26 -12.74
CA VAL A 58 2.95 0.40 -13.83
C VAL A 58 2.81 1.83 -14.36
N LYS A 59 3.55 2.79 -13.78
CA LYS A 59 3.50 4.22 -14.12
C LYS A 59 3.63 4.49 -15.61
N ARG A 60 4.63 3.90 -16.28
CA ARG A 60 4.94 4.20 -17.69
C ARG A 60 3.78 3.85 -18.63
N GLN A 61 2.99 2.83 -18.29
CA GLN A 61 1.92 2.33 -19.14
C GLN A 61 0.55 2.93 -18.79
N PHE A 62 0.34 3.35 -17.53
CA PHE A 62 -0.99 3.71 -17.01
C PHE A 62 -1.10 5.11 -16.38
N SER A 63 -0.06 5.94 -16.43
CA SER A 63 -0.02 7.29 -15.83
C SER A 63 -1.18 8.22 -16.21
N ASN A 64 -1.72 8.07 -17.42
CA ASN A 64 -2.83 8.90 -17.91
C ASN A 64 -4.20 8.49 -17.38
N LEU A 65 -4.33 7.31 -16.76
CA LEU A 65 -5.60 6.82 -16.25
C LEU A 65 -5.98 7.50 -14.93
N LEU A 66 -7.25 7.88 -14.80
CA LEU A 66 -7.79 8.45 -13.57
C LEU A 66 -7.72 7.45 -12.40
N LEU A 67 -7.98 6.16 -12.67
CA LEU A 67 -7.83 5.08 -11.69
C LEU A 67 -6.41 5.03 -11.12
N TYR A 68 -5.38 5.14 -11.97
CA TYR A 68 -3.99 5.17 -11.53
C TYR A 68 -3.71 6.35 -10.60
N LYS A 69 -4.16 7.56 -10.97
CA LYS A 69 -3.92 8.78 -10.18
C LYS A 69 -4.59 8.70 -8.80
N ILE A 70 -5.84 8.24 -8.74
CA ILE A 70 -6.57 8.06 -7.48
C ILE A 70 -5.87 6.99 -6.62
N SER A 71 -5.56 5.82 -7.19
CA SER A 71 -4.88 4.76 -6.45
C SER A 71 -3.53 5.24 -5.90
N LEU A 72 -2.71 5.90 -6.71
CA LEU A 72 -1.42 6.43 -6.27
C LEU A 72 -1.58 7.44 -5.12
N LEU A 73 -2.57 8.34 -5.19
CA LEU A 73 -2.86 9.29 -4.12
C LEU A 73 -3.21 8.56 -2.81
N PHE A 74 -4.07 7.54 -2.87
CA PHE A 74 -4.42 6.74 -1.69
C PHE A 74 -3.21 5.96 -1.15
N PHE A 75 -2.37 5.40 -2.01
CA PHE A 75 -1.21 4.61 -1.59
C PHE A 75 -0.17 5.48 -0.87
N VAL A 76 0.15 6.64 -1.44
CA VAL A 76 1.05 7.61 -0.82
C VAL A 76 0.41 8.19 0.44
N GLY A 77 -0.88 8.53 0.40
CA GLY A 77 -1.61 9.02 1.57
C GLY A 77 -1.58 8.02 2.74
N PHE A 78 -1.76 6.74 2.47
CA PHE A 78 -1.70 5.69 3.49
C PHE A 78 -0.29 5.55 4.08
N MET A 79 0.75 5.64 3.23
CA MET A 79 2.15 5.66 3.69
C MET A 79 2.40 6.85 4.63
N MET A 80 1.95 8.04 4.25
CA MET A 80 2.10 9.27 5.05
C MET A 80 1.34 9.20 6.37
N LEU A 81 0.14 8.62 6.39
CA LEU A 81 -0.61 8.37 7.62
C LEU A 81 0.15 7.45 8.58
N GLY A 82 0.81 6.41 8.07
CA GLY A 82 1.67 5.56 8.89
C GLY A 82 2.85 6.33 9.48
N ILE A 83 3.49 7.19 8.68
CA ILE A 83 4.61 8.02 9.15
C ILE A 83 4.13 8.97 10.24
N PHE A 84 2.95 9.58 10.04
CA PHE A 84 2.33 10.43 11.04
C PHE A 84 2.07 9.70 12.36
N LEU A 85 1.54 8.47 12.31
CA LEU A 85 1.33 7.64 13.51
C LEU A 85 2.62 7.31 14.26
N LEU A 86 3.75 7.20 13.57
CA LEU A 86 5.07 6.95 14.17
C LEU A 86 5.67 8.19 14.83
N LEU A 87 5.31 9.38 14.37
CA LEU A 87 5.80 10.66 14.91
C LEU A 87 4.98 11.18 16.09
N MET A 88 3.77 10.65 16.28
CA MET A 88 2.87 10.99 17.38
C MET A 88 3.20 10.18 18.65
#